data_AF-A0A932UIM2-F1
#
_entry.id   AF-A0A932UIM2-F1
#
_cell.length_a   1.000
_cell.length_b   1.000
_cell.length_c   1.000
_cell.angle_alpha   90.00
_cell.angle_beta   90.00
_cell.angle_gamma   90.00
#
_symmetry.space_group_name_H-M   'P 1'
#
loop_
_entity.id
_entity.type
_entity.pdbx_description
1 polymer ?
#
loop_
_entity_poly.entity_id
_entity_poly.type
_entity_poly.pdbx_seq_one_letter_code
_entity_poly.pdbx_strand_id
1 'polypeptide(L)'
;MAEVVNAGLAAQRPAGQAIVAAEENDGDIQIGGAWRLWFEHPAKQQTQGGSNPFEPDHTNPDHSFEIHPASRINQLDLTGSFIPIAGYTAYAADVAFPYFDQRKVTIKASSSGISLRSGKLRYNYVEFDIELTHDPAQVQDGYIALATVLDDNGDEVAAGPRRMIFVAGTRGAEVMRTAAAGDRFRVLGIPR
;
A
#
# COMPACT_ATOMS: atom_id res chain seq x y z
N MET A 1 -12.88 -10.97 -3.98
CA MET A 1 -13.02 -10.02 -2.89
C MET A 1 -11.68 -9.40 -2.63
N ALA A 2 -11.67 -8.09 -2.77
CA ALA A 2 -10.58 -7.22 -2.38
C ALA A 2 -11.16 -6.23 -1.38
N GLU A 3 -10.40 -5.87 -0.37
CA GLU A 3 -10.75 -4.76 0.52
C GLU A 3 -10.01 -3.50 0.05
N VAL A 4 -10.67 -2.34 0.10
CA VAL A 4 -9.99 -1.04 -0.09
C VAL A 4 -9.83 -0.38 1.26
N VAL A 5 -8.58 -0.21 1.70
CA VAL A 5 -8.25 0.29 3.04
C VAL A 5 -7.60 1.66 2.93
N ASN A 6 -8.01 2.57 3.82
CA ASN A 6 -7.33 3.84 4.14
C ASN A 6 -7.36 4.00 5.68
N ALA A 7 -6.71 5.03 6.27
CA ALA A 7 -6.52 5.19 7.73
C ALA A 7 -7.81 5.35 8.59
N GLY A 8 -9.00 5.02 8.08
CA GLY A 8 -10.24 4.95 8.86
C GLY A 8 -10.75 6.30 9.40
N LEU A 9 -10.25 7.42 8.87
CA LEU A 9 -10.61 8.75 9.37
C LEU A 9 -12.08 9.07 9.10
N ALA A 10 -12.71 9.84 9.98
CA ALA A 10 -14.12 10.23 9.83
C ALA A 10 -14.43 10.94 8.50
N ALA A 11 -13.45 11.67 7.96
CA ALA A 11 -13.52 12.34 6.65
C ALA A 11 -13.56 11.35 5.46
N GLN A 12 -13.12 10.11 5.66
CA GLN A 12 -13.09 9.05 4.64
C GLN A 12 -14.34 8.18 4.62
N ARG A 13 -15.26 8.36 5.58
CA ARG A 13 -16.53 7.62 5.65
C ARG A 13 -17.36 7.66 4.34
N PRO A 14 -17.46 8.79 3.61
CA PRO A 14 -18.17 8.82 2.34
C PRO A 14 -17.59 7.85 1.30
N ALA A 15 -16.28 7.61 1.31
CA ALA A 15 -15.64 6.68 0.40
C ALA A 15 -15.96 5.22 0.76
N GLY A 16 -15.96 4.89 2.05
CA GLY A 16 -16.44 3.59 2.54
C GLY A 16 -17.91 3.34 2.18
N GLN A 17 -18.76 4.35 2.35
CA GLN A 17 -20.18 4.27 1.95
C GLN A 17 -20.35 4.08 0.44
N ALA A 18 -19.51 4.73 -0.38
CA ALA A 18 -19.54 4.55 -1.83
C ALA A 18 -19.14 3.13 -2.26
N ILE A 19 -18.19 2.50 -1.56
CA ILE A 19 -17.82 1.10 -1.79
C ILE A 19 -19.00 0.18 -1.45
N VAL A 20 -19.57 0.33 -0.24
CA VAL A 20 -20.71 -0.50 0.20
C VAL A 20 -21.91 -0.34 -0.74
N ALA A 21 -22.24 0.90 -1.13
CA ALA A 21 -23.33 1.13 -2.06
C ALA A 21 -23.08 0.53 -3.46
N ALA A 22 -21.83 0.50 -3.93
CA ALA A 22 -21.50 -0.16 -5.19
C ALA A 22 -21.66 -1.68 -5.07
N GLU A 23 -21.18 -2.28 -3.98
CA GLU A 23 -21.35 -3.71 -3.71
C GLU A 23 -22.82 -4.12 -3.65
N GLU A 24 -23.66 -3.37 -2.93
CA GLU A 24 -25.10 -3.65 -2.81
C GLU A 24 -25.87 -3.55 -4.13
N ASN A 25 -25.32 -2.87 -5.14
CA ASN A 25 -25.98 -2.61 -6.43
C ASN A 25 -25.27 -3.28 -7.61
N ASP A 26 -24.37 -4.23 -7.39
CA ASP A 26 -23.51 -4.84 -8.43
C ASP A 26 -22.81 -3.78 -9.31
N GLY A 27 -22.45 -2.65 -8.71
CA GLY A 27 -21.87 -1.49 -9.35
C GLY A 27 -20.33 -1.48 -9.31
N ASP A 28 -19.74 -0.79 -10.28
CA ASP A 28 -18.30 -0.57 -10.32
C ASP A 28 -17.87 0.66 -9.51
N ILE A 29 -16.70 0.58 -8.86
CA ILE A 29 -16.00 1.73 -8.30
C ILE A 29 -14.74 2.03 -9.11
N GLN A 30 -14.46 3.32 -9.32
CA GLN A 30 -13.20 3.76 -9.91
C GLN A 30 -12.18 4.01 -8.79
N ILE A 31 -11.10 3.24 -8.77
CA ILE A 31 -10.00 3.44 -7.82
C ILE A 31 -8.87 4.18 -8.52
N GLY A 32 -8.41 5.29 -7.93
CA GLY A 32 -7.29 6.08 -8.43
C GLY A 32 -6.11 6.08 -7.46
N GLY A 33 -4.90 6.04 -8.02
CA GLY A 33 -3.65 5.99 -7.24
C GLY A 33 -3.66 4.87 -6.22
N ALA A 34 -3.96 3.65 -6.66
CA ALA A 34 -3.81 2.44 -5.87
C ALA A 34 -2.34 2.02 -5.86
N TRP A 35 -1.73 1.92 -4.68
CA TRP A 35 -0.26 1.81 -4.58
C TRP A 35 0.24 0.38 -4.39
N ARG A 36 -0.58 -0.55 -3.85
CA ARG A 36 -0.18 -1.94 -3.57
C ARG A 36 -1.37 -2.90 -3.63
N LEU A 37 -1.08 -4.14 -4.05
CA LEU A 37 -1.92 -5.33 -3.78
C LEU A 37 -1.30 -6.10 -2.61
N TRP A 38 -2.01 -6.17 -1.49
CA TRP A 38 -1.51 -6.83 -0.27
C TRP A 38 -2.24 -8.14 -0.01
N PHE A 39 -1.58 -9.27 -0.23
CA PHE A 39 -2.21 -10.59 -0.02
C PHE A 39 -2.35 -10.92 1.47
N GLU A 40 -3.43 -10.47 2.10
CA GLU A 40 -3.66 -10.69 3.54
C GLU A 40 -4.21 -12.09 3.83
N HIS A 41 -5.24 -12.54 3.10
CA HIS A 41 -5.81 -13.88 3.23
C HIS A 41 -5.93 -14.56 1.87
N PRO A 42 -4.83 -14.82 1.13
CA PRO A 42 -4.91 -15.30 -0.25
C PRO A 42 -5.72 -16.59 -0.36
N ALA A 43 -6.84 -16.54 -1.09
CA ALA A 43 -7.65 -17.72 -1.36
C ALA A 43 -6.88 -18.75 -2.21
N LYS A 44 -7.26 -20.03 -2.10
CA LYS A 44 -6.74 -21.07 -3.00
C LYS A 44 -7.07 -20.77 -4.47
N GLN A 45 -8.28 -20.25 -4.70
CA GLN A 45 -8.76 -19.81 -5.99
C GLN A 45 -9.86 -18.76 -5.76
N GLN A 46 -9.76 -17.62 -6.45
CA GLN A 46 -10.78 -16.59 -6.46
C GLN A 46 -10.74 -15.83 -7.79
N THR A 47 -11.91 -15.56 -8.36
CA THR A 47 -12.09 -14.64 -9.48
C THR A 47 -12.61 -13.32 -8.94
N GLN A 48 -12.06 -12.19 -9.37
CA GLN A 48 -12.59 -10.88 -9.01
C GLN A 48 -14.04 -10.74 -9.52
N GLY A 49 -14.94 -10.22 -8.68
CA GLY A 49 -16.38 -10.17 -8.97
C GLY A 49 -17.11 -11.52 -8.88
N GLY A 50 -16.41 -12.62 -8.59
CA GLY A 50 -17.03 -13.91 -8.28
C GLY A 50 -17.40 -14.06 -6.80
N SER A 51 -18.06 -15.17 -6.47
CA SER A 51 -18.46 -15.52 -5.10
C SER A 51 -17.31 -15.47 -4.09
N ASN A 52 -17.63 -15.13 -2.85
CA ASN A 52 -16.67 -15.13 -1.75
C ASN A 52 -16.21 -16.58 -1.46
N PRO A 53 -14.89 -16.91 -1.49
CA PRO A 53 -14.41 -18.26 -1.21
C PRO A 53 -14.13 -18.51 0.27
N PHE A 54 -14.39 -17.55 1.17
CA PHE A 54 -14.12 -17.67 2.60
C PHE A 54 -15.40 -18.00 3.38
N GLU A 55 -15.24 -18.76 4.45
CA GLU A 55 -16.31 -19.21 5.34
C GLU A 55 -15.90 -18.99 6.81
N PRO A 56 -16.76 -18.40 7.65
CA PRO A 56 -18.09 -17.86 7.35
C PRO A 56 -18.06 -16.54 6.56
N ASP A 57 -19.02 -16.37 5.67
CA ASP A 57 -19.25 -15.12 4.93
C ASP A 57 -20.10 -14.15 5.79
N HIS A 58 -19.45 -13.31 6.58
CA HIS A 58 -20.09 -12.29 7.45
C HIS A 58 -19.80 -10.86 6.99
N THR A 59 -20.22 -9.83 7.75
CA THR A 59 -20.11 -8.40 7.37
C THR A 59 -18.68 -7.85 7.24
N ASN A 60 -17.65 -8.69 7.39
CA ASN A 60 -16.24 -8.34 7.25
C ASN A 60 -15.42 -9.63 7.01
N PRO A 61 -15.72 -10.38 5.94
CA PRO A 61 -15.13 -11.70 5.74
C PRO A 61 -13.67 -11.55 5.32
N ASP A 62 -12.90 -12.64 5.40
CA ASP A 62 -11.53 -12.66 4.85
C ASP A 62 -11.53 -12.20 3.37
N HIS A 63 -10.46 -11.53 2.95
CA HIS A 63 -10.24 -11.10 1.55
C HIS A 63 -8.90 -11.57 1.02
N SER A 64 -8.85 -11.92 -0.27
CA SER A 64 -7.61 -12.42 -0.87
C SER A 64 -6.49 -11.38 -0.85
N PHE A 65 -6.85 -10.10 -1.05
CA PHE A 65 -5.90 -9.01 -1.01
C PHE A 65 -6.56 -7.67 -0.67
N GLU A 66 -5.77 -6.75 -0.14
CA GLU A 66 -6.16 -5.34 0.01
C GLU A 66 -5.60 -4.51 -1.15
N ILE A 67 -6.33 -3.48 -1.54
CA ILE A 67 -5.84 -2.37 -2.35
C ILE A 67 -5.56 -1.20 -1.40
N HIS A 68 -4.28 -0.91 -1.15
CA HIS A 68 -3.92 0.00 -0.06
C HIS A 68 -2.57 0.70 -0.25
N PRO A 69 -2.45 2.01 0.05
CA PRO A 69 -3.56 2.95 0.17
C PRO A 69 -4.15 3.24 -1.23
N ALA A 70 -5.35 3.80 -1.27
CA ALA A 70 -5.87 4.47 -2.46
C ALA A 70 -5.77 5.99 -2.25
N SER A 71 -5.41 6.75 -3.29
CA SER A 71 -5.50 8.22 -3.22
C SER A 71 -6.87 8.75 -3.65
N ARG A 72 -7.70 7.91 -4.30
CA ARG A 72 -9.03 8.29 -4.75
C ARG A 72 -9.97 7.11 -4.89
N ILE A 73 -11.23 7.33 -4.53
CA ILE A 73 -12.37 6.46 -4.90
C ILE A 73 -13.41 7.32 -5.59
N ASN A 74 -13.78 6.98 -6.82
CA ASN A 74 -14.62 7.79 -7.69
C ASN A 74 -14.06 9.22 -7.79
N GLN A 75 -14.83 10.22 -7.35
CA GLN A 75 -14.41 11.62 -7.30
C GLN A 75 -13.92 12.06 -5.92
N LEU A 76 -13.88 11.15 -4.94
CA LEU A 76 -13.50 11.43 -3.56
C LEU A 76 -11.97 11.34 -3.40
N ASP A 77 -11.36 12.43 -2.95
CA ASP A 77 -9.94 12.50 -2.61
C ASP A 77 -9.67 11.88 -1.24
N LEU A 78 -8.72 10.94 -1.19
CA LEU A 78 -8.32 10.23 0.01
C LEU A 78 -6.89 10.55 0.45
N THR A 79 -6.20 11.47 -0.21
CA THR A 79 -4.80 11.83 0.13
C THR A 79 -4.64 12.30 1.58
N GLY A 80 -5.67 12.90 2.17
CA GLY A 80 -5.70 13.28 3.58
C GLY A 80 -5.63 12.10 4.57
N SER A 81 -5.76 10.85 4.12
CA SER A 81 -5.57 9.67 4.96
C SER A 81 -4.13 9.18 5.05
N PHE A 82 -3.20 9.80 4.31
CA PHE A 82 -1.78 9.43 4.30
C PHE A 82 -1.08 10.07 5.50
N ILE A 83 -1.47 9.62 6.68
CA ILE A 83 -0.95 10.10 7.95
C ILE A 83 -0.51 8.93 8.82
N PRO A 84 0.41 9.15 9.79
CA PRO A 84 0.68 8.16 10.81
C PRO A 84 -0.59 7.76 11.56
N ILE A 85 -0.70 6.47 11.89
CA ILE A 85 -1.85 5.93 12.64
C ILE A 85 -1.56 6.10 14.13
N ALA A 86 -2.36 6.92 14.82
CA ALA A 86 -2.17 7.18 16.24
C ALA A 86 -2.28 5.89 17.07
N GLY A 87 -1.26 5.61 17.88
CA GLY A 87 -1.21 4.43 18.76
C GLY A 87 -0.92 3.11 18.05
N TYR A 88 -0.64 3.14 16.73
CA TYR A 88 -0.24 1.94 16.01
C TYR A 88 1.25 1.65 16.21
N THR A 89 1.57 0.40 16.56
CA THR A 89 2.95 -0.08 16.66
C THR A 89 3.37 -0.67 15.33
N ALA A 90 4.26 0.03 14.63
CA ALA A 90 4.81 -0.45 13.36
C ALA A 90 5.80 -1.60 13.54
N TYR A 91 5.97 -2.39 12.48
CA TYR A 91 7.01 -3.41 12.43
C TYR A 91 8.38 -2.80 12.20
N ALA A 92 9.41 -3.44 12.75
CA ALA A 92 10.79 -3.01 12.60
C ALA A 92 11.35 -3.35 11.21
N ALA A 93 12.21 -2.47 10.70
CA ALA A 93 12.78 -2.53 9.36
C ALA A 93 13.64 -3.80 9.13
N ASP A 94 14.48 -4.12 10.11
CA ASP A 94 15.40 -5.27 10.15
C ASP A 94 14.69 -6.63 10.07
N VAL A 95 13.44 -6.68 10.51
CA VAL A 95 12.58 -7.86 10.38
C VAL A 95 11.82 -7.85 9.04
N ALA A 96 11.27 -6.70 8.66
CA ALA A 96 10.34 -6.62 7.55
C ALA A 96 11.02 -6.68 6.18
N PHE A 97 12.11 -5.96 5.96
CA PHE A 97 12.78 -5.90 4.66
C PHE A 97 13.38 -7.24 4.21
N PRO A 98 14.10 -7.99 5.07
CA PRO A 98 14.56 -9.33 4.71
C PRO A 98 13.42 -10.30 4.39
N TYR A 99 12.27 -10.13 5.04
CA TYR A 99 11.07 -10.91 4.73
C TYR A 99 10.54 -10.59 3.34
N PHE A 100 10.45 -9.31 2.94
CA PHE A 100 9.93 -8.90 1.63
C PHE A 100 10.82 -9.36 0.48
N ASP A 101 12.13 -9.26 0.62
CA ASP A 101 13.10 -9.64 -0.43
C ASP A 101 13.00 -11.13 -0.81
N GLN A 102 12.46 -11.96 0.08
CA GLN A 102 12.24 -13.39 -0.15
C GLN A 102 10.85 -13.70 -0.76
N ARG A 103 9.93 -12.72 -0.82
CA ARG A 103 8.58 -12.94 -1.33
C ARG A 103 8.56 -12.94 -2.84
N LYS A 104 7.69 -13.79 -3.39
CA LYS A 104 7.48 -13.92 -4.83
C LYS A 104 6.00 -13.82 -5.12
N VAL A 105 5.67 -12.98 -6.09
CA VAL A 105 4.36 -12.97 -6.76
C VAL A 105 4.55 -13.57 -8.14
N THR A 106 3.75 -14.56 -8.49
CA THR A 106 3.69 -15.10 -9.85
C THR A 106 2.55 -14.43 -10.60
N ILE A 107 2.85 -13.85 -11.76
CA ILE A 107 1.88 -13.24 -12.65
C ILE A 107 1.78 -14.10 -13.91
N LYS A 108 0.57 -14.51 -14.29
CA LYS A 108 0.31 -15.24 -15.53
C LYS A 108 -0.80 -14.56 -16.31
N ALA A 109 -0.53 -14.18 -17.55
CA ALA A 109 -1.54 -13.71 -18.48
C ALA A 109 -2.03 -14.84 -19.39
N SER A 110 -3.32 -14.86 -19.71
CA SER A 110 -3.95 -15.71 -20.72
C SER A 110 -4.93 -14.89 -21.56
N SER A 111 -5.55 -15.53 -22.55
CA SER A 111 -6.66 -14.93 -23.32
C SER A 111 -7.90 -14.65 -22.47
N SER A 112 -8.01 -15.24 -21.28
CA SER A 112 -9.17 -15.11 -20.38
C SER A 112 -8.90 -14.18 -19.19
N GLY A 113 -7.69 -13.64 -19.04
CA GLY A 113 -7.36 -12.67 -17.99
C GLY A 113 -5.97 -12.80 -17.40
N ILE A 114 -5.78 -12.14 -16.25
CA ILE A 114 -4.53 -12.13 -15.48
C ILE A 114 -4.76 -12.91 -14.19
N SER A 115 -3.85 -13.82 -13.86
CA SER A 115 -3.81 -14.55 -12.59
C SER A 115 -2.61 -14.10 -11.77
N LEU A 116 -2.86 -13.78 -10.51
CA LEU A 116 -1.84 -13.47 -9.52
C LEU A 116 -1.80 -14.57 -8.46
N ARG A 117 -0.60 -15.06 -8.13
CA ARG A 117 -0.40 -16.03 -7.05
C ARG A 117 0.70 -15.56 -6.12
N SER A 118 0.38 -15.45 -4.84
CA SER A 118 1.31 -15.10 -3.78
C SER A 118 0.94 -15.83 -2.49
N GLY A 119 1.89 -15.94 -1.56
CA GLY A 119 1.61 -16.29 -0.17
C GLY A 119 1.12 -15.07 0.63
N LYS A 120 0.63 -15.33 1.85
CA LYS A 120 0.23 -14.27 2.80
C LYS A 120 1.40 -13.34 3.10
N LEU A 121 1.15 -12.03 3.04
CA LEU A 121 2.05 -10.98 3.49
C LEU A 121 1.72 -10.60 4.95
N ARG A 122 2.73 -10.14 5.72
CA ARG A 122 2.62 -9.95 7.18
C ARG A 122 2.79 -8.50 7.65
N TYR A 123 3.81 -7.81 7.18
CA TYR A 123 4.21 -6.51 7.72
C TYR A 123 3.63 -5.36 6.89
N ASN A 124 2.39 -4.97 7.19
CA ASN A 124 1.63 -4.00 6.40
C ASN A 124 2.15 -2.56 6.53
N TYR A 125 2.64 -2.18 7.71
CA TYR A 125 3.28 -0.90 8.00
C TYR A 125 4.62 -1.11 8.72
N VAL A 126 5.66 -0.45 8.23
CA VAL A 126 7.03 -0.57 8.75
C VAL A 126 7.55 0.81 9.08
N GLU A 127 8.17 0.96 10.23
CA GLU A 127 8.88 2.18 10.60
C GLU A 127 10.38 1.99 10.39
N PHE A 128 11.00 2.94 9.68
CA PHE A 128 12.41 2.86 9.28
C PHE A 128 12.94 4.24 8.94
N ASP A 129 14.26 4.35 8.91
CA ASP A 129 14.95 5.53 8.39
C ASP A 129 15.32 5.32 6.93
N ILE A 130 15.33 6.41 6.16
CA ILE A 130 15.83 6.43 4.80
C ILE A 130 16.92 7.46 4.65
N GLU A 131 17.92 7.18 3.81
CA GLU A 131 18.87 8.16 3.29
C GLU A 131 18.73 8.25 1.78
N LEU A 132 18.44 9.43 1.25
CA LEU A 132 18.26 9.62 -0.18
C LEU A 132 19.59 9.43 -0.93
N THR A 133 19.60 8.55 -1.92
CA THR A 133 20.79 8.30 -2.75
C THR A 133 20.90 9.28 -3.92
N HIS A 134 19.78 9.90 -4.29
CA HIS A 134 19.65 10.84 -5.41
C HIS A 134 18.58 11.87 -5.05
N ASP A 135 18.60 13.00 -5.75
CA ASP A 135 17.52 13.99 -5.67
C ASP A 135 16.18 13.34 -6.09
N PRO A 136 15.07 13.60 -5.36
CA PRO A 136 13.77 13.08 -5.74
C PRO A 136 13.34 13.51 -7.14
N ALA A 137 12.83 12.56 -7.93
CA ALA A 137 12.27 12.84 -9.24
C ALA A 137 10.78 13.14 -9.13
N GLN A 138 10.35 14.32 -9.61
CA GLN A 138 8.93 14.65 -9.71
C GLN A 138 8.27 13.80 -10.82
N VAL A 139 7.11 13.25 -10.51
CA VAL A 139 6.23 12.54 -11.46
C VAL A 139 4.81 13.12 -11.41
N GLN A 140 3.93 12.69 -12.31
CA GLN A 140 2.59 13.25 -12.44
C GLN A 140 1.79 13.19 -11.13
N ASP A 141 1.95 12.12 -10.36
CA ASP A 141 1.17 11.81 -9.15
C ASP A 141 2.00 11.89 -7.86
N GLY A 142 3.15 12.57 -7.90
CA GLY A 142 3.98 12.78 -6.70
C GLY A 142 5.47 12.81 -6.99
N TYR A 143 6.24 12.08 -6.16
CA TYR A 143 7.68 11.97 -6.26
C TYR A 143 8.14 10.52 -6.14
N ILE A 144 9.18 10.20 -6.90
CA ILE A 144 9.96 8.97 -6.75
C ILE A 144 11.29 9.34 -6.10
N ALA A 145 11.61 8.71 -4.97
CA ALA A 145 12.91 8.85 -4.33
C ALA A 145 13.61 7.49 -4.28
N LEU A 146 14.92 7.46 -4.56
CA LEU A 146 15.75 6.27 -4.35
C LEU A 146 16.50 6.44 -3.04
N ALA A 147 16.34 5.49 -2.12
CA ALA A 147 16.91 5.63 -0.78
C ALA A 147 17.48 4.32 -0.23
N THR A 148 18.57 4.42 0.51
CA THR A 148 19.04 3.34 1.39
C THR A 148 18.07 3.23 2.56
N VAL A 149 17.74 2.01 2.97
CA VAL A 149 16.85 1.74 4.11
C VAL A 149 17.69 1.38 5.31
N LEU A 150 17.46 2.08 6.41
CA LEU A 150 18.23 1.99 7.65
C LEU A 150 17.32 1.54 8.80
N ASP A 151 17.88 0.77 9.75
CA ASP A 151 17.26 0.49 11.05
C ASP A 151 17.43 1.66 12.03
N ASP A 152 16.95 1.47 13.27
CA ASP A 152 17.05 2.44 14.36
C ASP A 152 18.50 2.73 14.80
N ASN A 153 19.46 1.88 14.44
CA ASN A 153 20.88 2.07 14.70
C ASN A 153 21.60 2.80 13.54
N GLY A 154 20.91 2.99 12.42
CA GLY A 154 21.47 3.56 11.19
C GLY A 154 22.17 2.54 10.30
N ASP A 155 21.96 1.24 10.52
CA ASP A 155 22.52 0.15 9.72
C ASP A 155 21.62 -0.17 8.51
N GLU A 156 22.22 -0.46 7.36
CA GLU A 156 21.48 -0.83 6.15
C GLU A 156 20.79 -2.20 6.31
N VAL A 157 19.46 -2.23 6.16
CA VAL A 157 18.65 -3.47 6.33
C VAL A 157 18.17 -4.09 5.03
N ALA A 158 18.40 -3.41 3.90
CA ALA A 158 17.93 -3.86 2.61
C ALA A 158 18.99 -3.57 1.56
N ALA A 159 19.48 -4.62 0.90
CA ALA A 159 20.57 -4.48 -0.07
C ALA A 159 20.21 -3.49 -1.19
N GLY A 160 20.98 -2.41 -1.27
CA GLY A 160 20.89 -1.41 -2.34
C GLY A 160 19.66 -0.50 -2.27
N PRO A 161 19.63 0.57 -3.08
CA PRO A 161 18.62 1.62 -2.98
C PRO A 161 17.23 1.10 -3.30
N ARG A 162 16.25 1.48 -2.47
CA ARG A 162 14.83 1.15 -2.65
C ARG A 162 14.08 2.36 -3.20
N ARG A 163 13.16 2.06 -4.12
CA ARG A 163 12.29 3.07 -4.74
C ARG A 163 11.10 3.36 -3.84
N MET A 164 11.16 4.52 -3.20
CA MET A 164 10.11 5.11 -2.39
C MET A 164 9.18 5.96 -3.26
N ILE A 165 7.90 5.96 -2.92
CA ILE A 165 6.88 6.72 -3.62
C ILE A 165 6.17 7.64 -2.64
N PHE A 166 6.13 8.93 -2.97
CA PHE A 166 5.49 9.96 -2.16
C PHE A 166 4.38 10.61 -2.96
N VAL A 167 3.14 10.42 -2.52
CA VAL A 167 1.94 10.78 -3.28
C VAL A 167 1.69 12.28 -3.25
N ALA A 168 1.39 12.88 -4.40
CA ALA A 168 1.02 14.29 -4.50
C ALA A 168 -0.13 14.65 -3.55
N GLY A 169 -0.07 15.83 -2.94
CA GLY A 169 -1.06 16.27 -1.94
C GLY A 169 -0.84 15.71 -0.53
N THR A 170 0.18 14.88 -0.31
CA THR A 170 0.56 14.41 1.02
C THR A 170 1.74 15.19 1.59
N ARG A 171 1.85 15.21 2.93
CA ARG A 171 3.01 15.80 3.63
C ARG A 171 4.34 15.22 3.14
N GLY A 172 4.37 13.92 2.84
CA GLY A 172 5.58 13.28 2.32
C GLY A 172 6.05 13.88 1.00
N ALA A 173 5.13 14.13 0.06
CA ALA A 173 5.47 14.77 -1.21
C ALA A 173 5.89 16.24 -1.06
N GLU A 174 5.30 16.97 -0.10
CA GLU A 174 5.73 18.34 0.21
C GLU A 174 7.18 18.40 0.67
N VAL A 175 7.61 17.44 1.48
CA VAL A 175 9.01 17.31 1.94
C VAL A 175 9.92 16.96 0.76
N MET A 176 9.52 16.01 -0.10
CA MET A 176 10.32 15.61 -1.25
C MET A 176 10.55 16.72 -2.28
N ARG A 177 9.67 17.72 -2.35
CA ARG A 177 9.81 18.89 -3.25
C ARG A 177 11.13 19.65 -3.04
N THR A 178 11.66 19.66 -1.82
CA THR A 178 12.87 20.41 -1.47
C THR A 178 13.99 19.53 -0.93
N ALA A 179 13.79 18.21 -0.88
CA ALA A 179 14.80 17.26 -0.42
C ALA A 179 15.87 17.05 -1.50
N ALA A 180 17.06 16.65 -1.07
CA ALA A 180 18.20 16.38 -1.92
C ALA A 180 18.88 15.05 -1.55
N ALA A 181 19.77 14.57 -2.41
CA ALA A 181 20.63 13.44 -2.10
C ALA A 181 21.40 13.68 -0.78
N GLY A 182 21.46 12.64 0.06
CA GLY A 182 22.04 12.67 1.40
C GLY A 182 21.08 13.05 2.52
N ASP A 183 19.90 13.60 2.21
CA ASP A 183 18.89 13.89 3.24
C ASP A 183 18.37 12.60 3.87
N ARG A 184 18.09 12.68 5.18
CA ARG A 184 17.58 11.56 5.98
C ARG A 184 16.19 11.83 6.53
N PHE A 185 15.34 10.81 6.50
CA PHE A 185 13.96 10.90 6.98
C PHE A 185 13.53 9.65 7.74
N ARG A 186 12.82 9.84 8.85
CA ARG A 186 12.04 8.79 9.51
C ARG A 186 10.72 8.60 8.78
N VAL A 187 10.40 7.37 8.42
CA VAL A 187 9.24 7.05 7.58
C VAL A 187 8.41 5.93 8.22
N LEU A 188 7.09 6.14 8.26
CA LEU A 188 6.13 5.04 8.36
C LEU A 188 5.73 4.66 6.94
N GLY A 189 6.29 3.57 6.44
CA GLY A 189 6.13 3.13 5.06
C GLY A 189 5.18 1.95 4.92
N ILE A 190 4.62 1.84 3.72
CA ILE A 190 3.80 0.72 3.28
C ILE A 190 4.61 -0.01 2.21
N PRO A 191 5.30 -1.12 2.56
CA PRO A 191 6.25 -1.77 1.66
C PRO A 191 5.54 -2.40 0.46
N ARG A 192 6.20 -2.36 -0.70
CA ARG A 192 5.66 -2.77 -2.00
C ARG A 192 6.59 -3.75 -2.71
#